data_AF-A0A1Y2TQ95-F1
#
_entry.id   AF-A0A1Y2TQ95-F1
#
_cell.length_a   1.000
_cell.length_b   1.000
_cell.length_c   1.000
_cell.angle_alpha   90.00
_cell.angle_beta   90.00
_cell.angle_gamma   90.00
#
_symmetry.space_group_name_H-M   'P 1'
#
loop_
_entity.id
_entity.type
_entity.pdbx_description
1 polymer ?
#
loop_
_entity_poly.entity_id
_entity_poly.type
_entity_poly.pdbx_seq_one_letter_code
_entity_poly.pdbx_strand_id
1 'polypeptide(L)'
;MAAYIFGTACFSRGVMGVVSPRKEYSNIGLPLESYATATSPTAHHDDPGSGFASPLMYFKGIREISYGLTLIALQRQANEVGLTTFAAILSLVRFGDGLVVWFHGGDELRYKAWGHWITGAGFLVWVVRRCYW
;
A
#
# COMPACT_ATOMS: atom_id res chain seq x y z
N MET A 1 0.03 20.35 8.84
CA MET A 1 1.23 20.09 7.99
C MET A 1 1.49 18.60 7.78
N ALA A 2 1.56 17.77 8.83
CA ALA A 2 1.76 16.32 8.69
C ALA A 2 0.75 15.63 7.76
N ALA A 3 -0.53 16.02 7.80
CA ALA A 3 -1.56 15.49 6.90
C ALA A 3 -1.28 15.74 5.42
N TYR A 4 -0.70 16.89 5.06
CA TYR A 4 -0.32 17.18 3.69
C TYR A 4 0.82 16.27 3.24
N ILE A 5 1.80 16.03 4.10
CA ILE A 5 2.94 15.14 3.80
C ILE A 5 2.46 13.69 3.62
N PHE A 6 1.67 13.18 4.56
CA PHE A 6 1.13 11.82 4.47
C PHE A 6 0.15 11.67 3.30
N GLY A 7 -0.67 12.69 3.06
CA GLY A 7 -1.63 12.73 1.97
C GLY A 7 -0.96 12.75 0.61
N THR A 8 0.05 13.60 0.40
CA THR A 8 0.81 13.64 -0.86
C THR A 8 1.61 12.36 -1.06
N ALA A 9 2.20 11.79 -0.01
CA ALA A 9 2.90 10.50 -0.10
C ALA A 9 1.97 9.37 -0.57
N CYS A 10 0.77 9.25 0.02
CA CYS A 10 -0.23 8.26 -0.42
C CYS A 10 -0.68 8.52 -1.87
N PHE A 11 -0.92 9.77 -2.22
CA PHE A 11 -1.31 10.16 -3.58
C PHE A 11 -0.24 9.78 -4.61
N SER A 12 1.01 10.20 -4.39
CA SER A 12 2.13 9.93 -5.29
C SER A 12 2.38 8.43 -5.45
N ARG A 13 2.29 7.66 -4.37
CA ARG A 13 2.42 6.20 -4.42
C ARG A 13 1.30 5.57 -5.23
N GLY A 14 0.05 6.00 -5.03
CA GLY A 14 -1.08 5.51 -5.80
C GLY A 14 -0.97 5.83 -7.30
N VAL A 15 -0.52 7.04 -7.66
CA VAL A 15 -0.22 7.41 -9.06
C VAL A 15 0.86 6.49 -9.65
N MET A 16 1.93 6.24 -8.92
CA MET A 16 2.98 5.31 -9.35
C MET A 16 2.44 3.90 -9.59
N GLY A 17 1.55 3.42 -8.71
CA GLY A 17 0.90 2.12 -8.85
C GLY A 17 0.00 2.01 -10.08
N VAL A 18 -0.66 3.10 -10.48
CA VAL A 18 -1.49 3.14 -11.71
C VAL A 18 -0.63 3.23 -12.98
N VAL A 19 0.43 4.05 -12.96
CA VAL A 19 1.30 4.27 -14.13
C VAL A 19 2.27 3.12 -14.36
N SER A 20 2.68 2.41 -13.31
CA SER A 20 3.67 1.33 -13.38
C SER A 20 3.29 0.14 -12.50
N PRO A 21 2.14 -0.51 -12.75
CA PRO A 21 1.59 -1.55 -11.87
C PRO A 21 2.52 -2.76 -11.73
N ARG A 22 3.24 -3.15 -12.79
CA ARG A 22 4.23 -4.25 -12.71
C ARG A 22 5.38 -3.94 -11.74
N LYS A 23 5.90 -2.71 -11.77
CA LYS A 23 6.98 -2.29 -10.86
C LYS A 23 6.46 -2.21 -9.41
N GLU A 24 5.19 -1.88 -9.26
CA GLU A 24 4.56 -1.73 -7.94
C GLU A 24 4.46 -3.06 -7.16
N TYR A 25 4.39 -4.21 -7.83
CA TYR A 25 4.50 -5.53 -7.18
C TYR A 25 5.78 -5.65 -6.35
N SER A 26 6.93 -5.38 -6.96
CA SER A 26 8.21 -5.37 -6.22
C SER A 26 8.21 -4.30 -5.13
N ASN A 27 7.69 -3.10 -5.38
CA ASN A 27 7.68 -2.02 -4.37
C ASN A 27 6.77 -2.32 -3.17
N ILE A 28 5.70 -3.08 -3.36
CA ILE A 28 4.79 -3.52 -2.29
C ILE A 28 5.39 -4.72 -1.56
N GLY A 29 6.09 -5.59 -2.28
CA GLY A 29 6.63 -6.84 -1.77
C GLY A 29 5.80 -8.06 -2.14
N LEU A 30 5.14 -8.04 -3.29
CA LEU A 30 4.42 -9.19 -3.84
C LEU A 30 5.10 -9.66 -5.12
N PRO A 31 5.15 -10.98 -5.38
CA PRO A 31 5.61 -11.49 -6.67
C PRO A 31 4.60 -11.13 -7.77
N LEU A 32 5.09 -10.96 -9.00
CA LEU A 32 4.19 -10.80 -10.16
C LEU A 32 3.31 -12.03 -10.32
N GLU A 33 2.10 -11.84 -10.81
CA GLU A 33 1.20 -12.95 -11.08
C GLU A 33 1.68 -13.71 -12.32
N SER A 34 1.96 -14.99 -12.17
CA SER A 34 2.33 -15.90 -13.25
C SER A 34 1.15 -16.81 -13.59
N TYR A 35 0.97 -17.14 -14.87
CA TYR A 35 -0.09 -18.06 -15.36
C TYR A 35 -0.03 -19.49 -14.80
N ALA A 36 0.92 -19.81 -13.91
CA ALA A 36 1.23 -21.14 -13.41
C ALA A 36 0.22 -21.75 -12.41
N THR A 37 -1.05 -21.33 -12.45
CA THR A 37 -2.13 -22.04 -11.71
C THR A 37 -3.08 -22.80 -12.64
N ALA A 38 -2.65 -23.11 -13.87
CA ALA A 38 -3.36 -24.06 -14.72
C ALA A 38 -2.37 -24.98 -15.44
N THR A 39 -2.17 -26.18 -14.87
CA THR A 39 -1.74 -27.41 -15.58
C THR A 39 -0.44 -27.34 -16.39
N SER A 40 0.68 -27.80 -15.81
CA SER A 40 1.55 -28.85 -16.40
C SER A 40 2.77 -29.17 -15.51
N PRO A 41 3.20 -30.44 -15.35
CA PRO A 41 4.30 -30.84 -14.46
C PRO A 41 5.72 -30.66 -15.07
N THR A 42 5.84 -29.98 -16.20
CA THR A 42 7.11 -29.86 -16.94
C THR A 42 7.33 -28.41 -17.36
N ALA A 43 7.76 -27.56 -16.43
CA ALA A 43 8.25 -26.23 -16.77
C ALA A 43 9.72 -26.12 -16.33
N HIS A 44 10.60 -26.20 -17.33
CA HIS A 44 12.00 -25.83 -17.23
C HIS A 44 12.13 -24.34 -16.85
N HIS A 45 13.10 -24.06 -15.97
CA HIS A 45 13.72 -22.77 -15.63
C HIS A 45 13.07 -21.47 -16.15
N ASP A 46 12.46 -20.76 -15.19
CA ASP A 46 12.65 -19.32 -14.89
C ASP A 46 12.98 -18.38 -16.05
N ASP A 47 11.92 -17.85 -16.68
CA ASP A 47 12.00 -16.56 -17.35
C ASP A 47 11.39 -15.48 -16.42
N PRO A 48 12.21 -14.67 -15.73
CA PRO A 48 11.77 -13.69 -14.71
C PRO A 48 10.94 -12.52 -15.28
N GLY A 49 10.66 -12.51 -16.60
CA GLY A 49 9.87 -11.48 -17.29
C GLY A 49 8.41 -11.84 -17.60
N SER A 50 7.96 -13.08 -17.34
CA SER A 50 6.68 -13.61 -17.85
C SER A 50 5.43 -13.27 -17.03
N GLY A 51 5.57 -12.57 -15.90
CA GLY A 51 4.44 -12.20 -15.04
C GLY A 51 3.58 -11.05 -15.60
N PHE A 52 2.28 -11.08 -15.33
CA PHE A 52 1.35 -9.98 -15.66
C PHE A 52 0.98 -9.17 -14.41
N ALA A 53 0.54 -7.92 -14.63
CA ALA A 53 -0.01 -7.10 -13.55
C ALA A 53 -1.51 -7.32 -13.45
N SER A 54 -1.99 -7.70 -12.28
CA SER A 54 -3.41 -7.87 -12.03
C SER A 54 -4.16 -6.54 -12.10
N PRO A 55 -5.42 -6.54 -12.57
CA PRO A 55 -6.34 -5.43 -12.40
C PRO A 55 -6.43 -4.94 -10.93
N LEU A 56 -6.20 -5.83 -9.95
CA LEU A 56 -6.17 -5.49 -8.53
C LEU A 56 -5.12 -4.44 -8.18
N MET A 57 -4.01 -4.36 -8.93
CA MET A 57 -2.98 -3.36 -8.70
C MET A 57 -3.46 -1.95 -9.05
N TYR A 58 -4.25 -1.81 -10.12
CA TYR A 58 -4.88 -0.54 -10.48
C TYR A 58 -5.90 -0.11 -9.42
N PHE A 59 -6.73 -1.05 -8.93
CA PHE A 59 -7.65 -0.76 -7.83
C PHE A 59 -6.93 -0.33 -6.56
N LYS A 60 -5.79 -0.95 -6.23
CA LYS A 60 -4.94 -0.50 -5.11
C LYS A 60 -4.44 0.92 -5.34
N GLY A 61 -3.89 1.22 -6.52
CA GLY A 61 -3.38 2.55 -6.85
C GLY A 61 -4.46 3.64 -6.72
N ILE A 62 -5.66 3.38 -7.25
CA ILE A 62 -6.81 4.28 -7.10
C ILE A 62 -7.18 4.48 -5.63
N ARG A 63 -7.21 3.41 -4.82
CA ARG A 63 -7.48 3.53 -3.37
C ARG A 63 -6.45 4.42 -2.68
N GLU A 64 -5.16 4.25 -2.96
CA GLU A 64 -4.11 5.08 -2.36
C GLU A 64 -4.21 6.56 -2.78
N ILE A 65 -4.55 6.82 -4.04
CA ILE A 65 -4.87 8.17 -4.53
C ILE A 65 -6.03 8.77 -3.72
N SER A 66 -7.13 8.03 -3.60
CA SER A 66 -8.31 8.48 -2.85
C SER A 66 -7.97 8.77 -1.40
N TYR A 67 -7.20 7.89 -0.74
CA TYR A 67 -6.76 8.09 0.64
C TYR A 67 -5.93 9.36 0.81
N GLY A 68 -4.99 9.59 -0.10
CA GLY A 68 -4.16 10.80 -0.10
C GLY A 68 -4.99 12.06 -0.25
N LEU A 69 -5.92 12.08 -1.20
CA LEU A 69 -6.83 13.19 -1.43
C LEU A 69 -7.76 13.44 -0.24
N THR A 70 -8.27 12.38 0.41
CA THR A 70 -9.11 12.50 1.60
C THR A 70 -8.35 13.18 2.75
N LEU A 71 -7.10 12.78 3.02
CA LEU A 71 -6.28 13.45 4.05
C LEU A 71 -6.07 14.94 3.75
N ILE A 72 -5.76 15.27 2.49
CA ILE A 72 -5.57 16.66 2.04
C ILE A 72 -6.88 17.45 2.18
N ALA A 73 -8.00 16.89 1.74
CA ALA A 73 -9.31 17.54 1.80
C ALA A 73 -9.76 17.80 3.24
N LEU A 74 -9.65 16.81 4.12
CA LEU A 74 -10.01 16.94 5.54
C LEU A 74 -9.14 17.99 6.24
N GLN A 75 -7.84 18.05 5.92
CA GLN A 75 -6.95 19.08 6.43
C GLN A 75 -7.34 20.47 5.92
N ARG A 76 -7.71 20.60 4.64
CA ARG A 76 -8.17 21.88 4.05
C ARG A 76 -9.49 22.38 4.62
N GLN A 77 -10.37 21.46 5.03
CA GLN A 77 -11.64 21.77 5.68
C GLN A 77 -11.49 22.09 7.17
N ALA A 78 -10.27 22.02 7.73
CA ALA A 78 -10.02 22.10 9.18
C ALA A 78 -10.87 21.10 9.99
N ASN A 79 -11.24 19.96 9.38
CA ASN A 79 -12.02 18.92 10.04
C ASN A 79 -11.07 17.97 10.77
N GLU A 80 -10.61 18.42 11.94
CA GLU A 80 -9.59 17.73 12.72
C GLU A 80 -10.06 16.37 13.26
N VAL A 81 -11.35 16.22 13.57
CA VAL A 81 -11.94 14.95 14.01
C VAL A 81 -11.94 13.94 12.86
N GLY A 82 -12.50 14.32 11.71
CA GLY A 82 -12.53 13.46 10.52
C GLY A 82 -11.14 13.04 10.08
N LEU A 83 -10.19 13.99 10.10
CA LEU A 83 -8.79 13.73 9.76
C LEU A 83 -8.12 12.72 10.70
N THR A 84 -8.34 12.86 12.01
CA THR A 84 -7.79 11.94 13.01
C THR A 84 -8.40 10.54 12.86
N THR A 85 -9.71 10.45 12.69
CA THR A 85 -10.42 9.19 12.45
C THR A 85 -9.91 8.50 11.18
N PHE A 86 -9.78 9.26 10.09
CA PHE A 86 -9.32 8.70 8.82
C PHE A 86 -7.86 8.25 8.88
N ALA A 87 -6.99 9.00 9.57
CA ALA A 87 -5.62 8.57 9.84
C ALA A 87 -5.54 7.27 10.65
N ALA A 88 -6.45 7.07 11.63
CA ALA A 88 -6.54 5.83 12.38
C ALA A 88 -6.95 4.65 11.49
N ILE A 89 -7.92 4.86 10.61
CA ILE A 89 -8.33 3.87 9.61
C ILE A 89 -7.15 3.54 8.68
N LEU A 90 -6.39 4.54 8.21
CA LEU A 90 -5.22 4.30 7.36
C LEU A 90 -4.12 3.52 8.07
N SER A 91 -3.92 3.74 9.37
CA SER A 91 -3.01 2.92 10.17
C SER A 91 -3.41 1.44 10.09
N LEU A 92 -4.69 1.12 10.31
CA LEU A 92 -5.21 -0.25 10.20
C LEU A 92 -5.04 -0.83 8.79
N VAL A 93 -5.33 -0.04 7.75
CA VAL A 93 -5.12 -0.45 6.35
C VAL A 93 -3.66 -0.81 6.11
N ARG A 94 -2.71 -0.02 6.61
CA ARG A 94 -1.26 -0.30 6.44
C ARG A 94 -0.81 -1.54 7.19
N PHE A 95 -1.36 -1.80 8.39
CA PHE A 95 -1.12 -3.08 9.06
C PHE A 95 -1.66 -4.26 8.25
N GLY A 96 -2.87 -4.13 7.69
CA GLY A 96 -3.47 -5.11 6.79
C GLY A 96 -2.63 -5.37 5.54
N ASP A 97 -2.19 -4.32 4.84
CA ASP A 97 -1.29 -4.42 3.68
C ASP A 97 0.00 -5.19 4.04
N GLY A 98 0.59 -4.89 5.20
CA GLY A 98 1.77 -5.61 5.69
C GLY A 98 1.51 -7.09 5.99
N LEU A 99 0.34 -7.44 6.54
CA LEU A 99 -0.06 -8.84 6.73
C LEU A 99 -0.19 -9.58 5.40
N VAL A 100 -0.81 -8.95 4.39
CA VAL A 100 -0.92 -9.54 3.05
C VAL A 100 0.46 -9.83 2.48
N VAL A 101 1.39 -8.87 2.57
CA VAL A 101 2.78 -9.03 2.10
C VAL A 101 3.52 -10.10 2.90
N TRP A 102 3.30 -10.20 4.21
CA TRP A 102 3.93 -11.21 5.04
C TRP A 102 3.54 -12.62 4.62
N PHE A 103 2.26 -12.86 4.31
CA PHE A 103 1.75 -14.17 3.93
C PHE A 103 1.94 -14.51 2.44
N HIS A 104 1.93 -13.52 1.55
CA HIS A 104 1.91 -13.73 0.10
C HIS A 104 3.17 -13.23 -0.64
N GLY A 105 4.10 -12.56 0.05
CA GLY A 105 5.33 -12.05 -0.55
C GLY A 105 6.39 -13.12 -0.84
N GLY A 106 6.25 -14.32 -0.29
CA GLY A 106 7.30 -15.34 -0.33
C GLY A 106 8.55 -14.94 0.48
N ASP A 107 9.55 -15.83 0.54
CA ASP A 107 10.72 -15.61 1.41
C ASP A 107 11.59 -14.42 1.00
N GLU A 108 11.60 -14.07 -0.30
CA GLU A 108 12.39 -12.97 -0.82
C GLU A 108 11.79 -11.59 -0.57
N LEU A 109 10.45 -11.45 -0.55
CA LEU A 109 9.79 -10.15 -0.48
C LEU A 109 9.03 -9.90 0.84
N ARG A 110 8.81 -10.93 1.68
CA ARG A 110 8.13 -10.78 2.98
C ARG A 110 8.73 -9.69 3.88
N TYR A 111 10.03 -9.43 3.78
CA TYR A 111 10.69 -8.40 4.59
C TYR A 111 10.14 -6.99 4.30
N LYS A 112 9.53 -6.76 3.13
CA LYS A 112 8.89 -5.49 2.78
C LYS A 112 7.60 -5.24 3.57
N ALA A 113 7.04 -6.26 4.23
CA ALA A 113 5.95 -6.09 5.20
C ALA A 113 6.29 -5.08 6.30
N TRP A 114 7.57 -5.03 6.72
CA TRP A 114 8.04 -4.06 7.70
C TRP A 114 7.80 -2.61 7.27
N GLY A 115 7.96 -2.28 5.98
CA GLY A 115 7.68 -0.92 5.49
C GLY A 115 6.22 -0.52 5.69
N HIS A 116 5.30 -1.45 5.47
CA HIS A 116 3.87 -1.24 5.71
C HIS A 116 3.56 -1.08 7.20
N TRP A 117 4.17 -1.90 8.06
CA TRP A 117 3.96 -1.79 9.51
C TRP A 117 4.59 -0.54 10.12
N ILE A 118 5.78 -0.13 9.66
CA ILE A 118 6.43 1.11 10.11
C ILE A 118 5.56 2.31 9.74
N THR A 119 5.04 2.35 8.50
CA THR A 119 4.14 3.44 8.08
C THR A 119 2.80 3.39 8.85
N GLY A 120 2.24 2.21 9.08
CA GLY A 120 1.05 2.01 9.91
C GLY A 120 1.25 2.50 11.36
N ALA A 121 2.36 2.14 11.98
CA ALA A 121 2.76 2.62 13.30
C ALA A 121 2.97 4.15 13.31
N GLY A 122 3.56 4.71 12.25
CA GLY A 122 3.70 6.16 12.09
C GLY A 122 2.36 6.90 12.11
N PHE A 123 1.37 6.39 11.38
CA PHE A 123 -0.01 6.91 11.45
C PHE A 123 -0.61 6.75 12.84
N LEU A 124 -0.43 5.59 13.49
CA LEU A 124 -0.98 5.32 14.82
C LEU A 124 -0.41 6.27 15.88
N VAL A 125 0.92 6.43 15.91
CA VAL A 125 1.61 7.34 16.81
C VAL A 125 1.13 8.78 16.58
N TRP A 126 0.95 9.17 15.31
CA TRP A 126 0.44 10.49 14.99
C TRP A 126 -1.00 10.71 15.49
N VAL A 127 -1.88 9.70 15.36
CA VAL A 127 -3.25 9.72 15.90
C VAL A 127 -3.24 9.81 17.41
N VAL A 128 -2.52 8.91 18.09
CA VAL A 128 -2.41 8.89 19.55
C VAL A 128 -1.94 10.24 20.07
N ARG A 129 -0.90 10.81 19.45
CA ARG A 129 -0.42 12.14 19.82
C ARG A 129 -1.51 13.20 19.75
N ARG A 130 -2.37 13.18 18.72
CA ARG A 130 -3.49 14.14 18.54
C ARG A 130 -4.68 13.91 19.48
N CYS A 131 -4.77 12.74 20.11
CA CYS A 131 -5.83 12.44 21.09
C CYS A 131 -5.44 12.83 22.51
N TYR A 132 -4.15 12.80 22.83
CA TYR A 132 -3.64 13.05 24.19
C TYR A 132 -2.96 14.43 24.36
N TRP A 133 -2.73 15.16 23.26
CA TRP A 133 -2.11 16.49 23.21
C TRP A 133 -2.78 17.34 22.15
#